data_AF-A0A935EBM2-F1
#
_entry.id   AF-A0A935EBM2-F1
#
_cell.length_a   1.000
_cell.length_b   1.000
_cell.length_c   1.000
_cell.angle_alpha   90.00
_cell.angle_beta   90.00
_cell.angle_gamma   90.00
#
_symmetry.space_group_name_H-M   'P 1'
#
loop_
_entity.id
_entity.type
_entity.pdbx_description
1 polymer ?
#
loop_
_entity_poly.entity_id
_entity_poly.type
_entity_poly.pdbx_seq_one_letter_code
_entity_poly.pdbx_strand_id
1 'polypeptide(L)'
;MRALRWLLGLLAGCVMLPGFAHHGISNWDLNKDVTVEGRITRVDFISPHAWLHLTVRRADGKSEEWSCEMRSAHSLRRSGWTVDMFRAGTAVSVTGSPERFKPRQCYLSTIRFADGSSMDRYGQRQLPAVEKARVAVARPARTTDGRPNLAGDWAAEQRVMSDPRGQLGTLVPLSQASKMKPGELPPGQQAFPGARGSAASLASDPIRAAWDRPIPLKLTAAGRSALEKFNPASRDNPRLRCEPTGILFDWTFDSVVNRITQSPTRITMQYGHMDLARTIHMDRSAMPKGQALSRSGYSVGRWEGDVLVVQTTGFLPGVLNADARILHGSKLRITERFELDPATHKLTRRYEAVDPEYFEDTWRGADEVQPSDVSYAPYRCRDLGGAPSRESGKQAGR
;
A
#
# COMPACT_ATOMS: atom_id res chain seq x y z
N MET A 1 45.82 52.09 10.45
CA MET A 1 45.61 51.06 9.41
C MET A 1 44.98 49.83 10.06
N ARG A 2 43.70 49.59 9.71
CA ARG A 2 42.81 48.42 9.81
C ARG A 2 43.05 47.33 10.88
N ALA A 3 42.10 47.28 11.83
CA ALA A 3 41.83 46.18 12.75
C ALA A 3 41.17 44.99 12.00
N LEU A 4 41.62 43.76 12.29
CA LEU A 4 41.07 42.52 11.73
C LEU A 4 40.10 41.89 12.73
N ARG A 5 38.80 42.07 12.49
CA ARG A 5 37.70 41.36 13.17
C ARG A 5 37.54 39.97 12.54
N TRP A 6 37.71 38.91 13.33
CA TRP A 6 37.32 37.56 12.94
C TRP A 6 35.81 37.39 13.19
N LEU A 7 35.03 37.33 12.11
CA LEU A 7 33.63 36.93 12.14
C LEU A 7 33.54 35.40 12.32
N LEU A 8 32.90 34.96 13.40
CA LEU A 8 32.33 33.62 13.50
C LEU A 8 31.21 33.50 12.45
N GLY A 9 31.46 32.77 11.37
CA GLY A 9 30.42 32.32 10.46
C GLY A 9 29.70 31.12 11.04
N LEU A 10 28.48 31.31 11.57
CA LEU A 10 27.53 30.23 11.82
C LEU A 10 27.14 29.63 10.46
N LEU A 11 27.74 28.49 10.10
CA LEU A 11 27.17 27.60 9.09
C LEU A 11 25.95 26.91 9.74
N ALA A 12 24.79 27.55 9.63
CA ALA A 12 23.51 26.89 9.82
C ALA A 12 23.34 25.89 8.65
N GLY A 13 23.81 24.66 8.86
CA GLY A 13 23.52 23.53 7.98
C GLY A 13 22.01 23.36 7.91
N CYS A 14 21.42 23.78 6.80
CA CYS A 14 20.02 23.50 6.49
C CYS A 14 19.93 22.00 6.20
N VAL A 15 19.75 21.20 7.26
CA VAL A 15 19.33 19.80 7.13
C VAL A 15 17.92 19.85 6.59
N MET A 16 17.78 19.79 5.27
CA MET A 16 16.49 19.50 4.63
C MET A 16 16.10 18.09 5.03
N LEU A 17 15.34 17.96 6.12
CA LEU A 17 14.65 16.72 6.45
C LEU A 17 13.58 16.51 5.37
N PRO A 18 13.64 15.45 4.57
CA PRO A 18 12.55 15.15 3.65
C PRO A 18 11.31 14.79 4.49
N GLY A 19 10.36 15.72 4.55
CA GLY A 19 9.04 15.51 5.16
C GLY A 19 8.15 14.71 4.20
N PHE A 20 8.31 13.39 4.19
CA PHE A 20 7.40 12.48 3.48
C PHE A 20 6.48 11.77 4.49
N ALA A 21 5.17 11.94 4.28
CA ALA A 21 4.10 11.45 5.15
C ALA A 21 2.97 10.88 4.26
N HIS A 22 2.97 9.59 3.90
CA HIS A 22 1.92 8.96 3.07
C HIS A 22 0.53 9.12 3.71
N HIS A 23 -0.46 9.61 2.95
CA HIS A 23 -1.85 9.79 3.43
C HIS A 23 -2.81 8.78 2.82
N GLY A 24 -3.87 8.49 3.57
CA GLY A 24 -5.02 7.74 3.10
C GLY A 24 -6.08 8.65 2.47
N ILE A 25 -7.21 8.04 2.12
CA ILE A 25 -8.42 8.67 1.57
C ILE A 25 -8.95 9.89 2.37
N SER A 26 -8.45 10.11 3.57
CA SER A 26 -8.95 11.04 4.57
C SER A 26 -8.75 12.53 4.27
N ASN A 27 -7.77 12.90 3.44
CA ASN A 27 -7.51 14.30 3.08
C ASN A 27 -8.53 14.86 2.06
N TRP A 28 -9.33 13.99 1.47
CA TRP A 28 -10.25 14.31 0.40
C TRP A 28 -11.67 14.52 0.94
N ASP A 29 -12.42 15.47 0.36
CA ASP A 29 -13.83 15.66 0.64
C ASP A 29 -14.69 14.79 -0.29
N LEU A 30 -14.80 13.51 0.09
CA LEU A 30 -15.36 12.45 -0.74
C LEU A 30 -16.87 12.58 -0.97
N ASN A 31 -17.52 13.47 -0.22
CA ASN A 31 -18.93 13.81 -0.36
C ASN A 31 -19.16 14.97 -1.36
N LYS A 32 -18.08 15.49 -1.98
CA LYS A 32 -18.14 16.50 -3.02
C LYS A 32 -17.50 16.01 -4.31
N ASP A 33 -18.01 16.55 -5.42
CA ASP A 33 -17.44 16.33 -6.73
C ASP A 33 -16.74 17.61 -7.21
N VAL A 34 -15.65 17.41 -7.93
CA VAL A 34 -14.97 18.43 -8.73
C VAL A 34 -14.75 17.86 -10.12
N THR A 35 -14.94 18.70 -11.14
CA THR A 35 -14.60 18.39 -12.53
C THR A 35 -13.51 19.35 -12.99
N VAL A 36 -12.45 18.79 -13.59
CA VAL A 36 -11.27 19.52 -14.03
C VAL A 36 -11.05 19.21 -15.50
N GLU A 37 -11.22 20.22 -16.35
CA GLU A 37 -10.95 20.12 -17.79
C GLU A 37 -9.67 20.84 -18.12
N GLY A 38 -8.70 20.12 -18.67
CA GLY A 38 -7.36 20.67 -18.88
C GLY A 38 -6.51 19.85 -19.82
N ARG A 39 -5.24 20.23 -19.91
CA ARG A 39 -4.23 19.51 -20.67
C ARG A 39 -3.19 18.91 -19.74
N ILE A 40 -2.85 17.64 -19.97
CA ILE A 40 -1.80 16.96 -19.21
C ILE A 40 -0.48 17.71 -19.36
N THR A 41 0.18 17.98 -18.24
CA THR A 41 1.57 18.49 -18.23
C THR A 41 2.55 17.36 -17.96
N ARG A 42 2.26 16.52 -16.97
CA ARG A 42 3.02 15.30 -16.66
C ARG A 42 2.21 14.33 -15.81
N VAL A 43 2.73 13.12 -15.66
CA VAL A 43 2.32 12.17 -14.62
C VAL A 43 3.53 11.79 -13.75
N ASP A 44 3.37 11.89 -12.44
CA ASP A 44 4.28 11.28 -11.48
C ASP A 44 3.82 9.84 -11.24
N PHE A 45 4.33 8.90 -12.04
CA PHE A 45 3.92 7.49 -11.98
C PHE A 45 4.71 6.71 -10.93
N ILE A 46 4.46 7.05 -9.66
CA ILE A 46 5.22 6.59 -8.48
C ILE A 46 4.29 5.97 -7.42
N SER A 47 4.90 5.43 -6.36
CA SER A 47 4.17 4.94 -5.18
C SER A 47 4.50 5.84 -3.98
N PRO A 48 3.58 6.06 -3.03
CA PRO A 48 2.36 5.29 -2.79
C PRO A 48 1.16 5.68 -3.65
N HIS A 49 1.15 6.87 -4.25
CA HIS A 49 0.11 7.32 -5.15
C HIS A 49 0.75 8.00 -6.35
N ALA A 50 0.27 7.68 -7.55
CA ALA A 50 0.64 8.43 -8.73
C ALA A 50 -0.13 9.75 -8.79
N TRP A 51 0.41 10.75 -9.49
CA TRP A 51 -0.22 12.07 -9.60
C TRP A 51 -0.28 12.52 -11.05
N LEU A 52 -1.48 12.91 -11.50
CA LEU A 52 -1.71 13.53 -12.79
C LEU A 52 -1.65 15.05 -12.63
N HIS A 53 -0.85 15.72 -13.44
CA HIS A 53 -0.74 17.18 -13.42
C HIS A 53 -1.33 17.78 -14.69
N LEU A 54 -2.08 18.87 -14.55
CA LEU A 54 -2.89 19.48 -15.58
C LEU A 54 -2.70 20.99 -15.59
N THR A 55 -2.65 21.59 -16.77
CA THR A 55 -2.92 23.01 -16.94
C THR A 55 -4.39 23.20 -17.32
N VAL A 56 -5.10 24.03 -16.58
CA VAL A 56 -6.52 24.34 -16.74
C VAL A 56 -6.68 25.80 -17.15
N ARG A 57 -7.41 26.07 -18.25
CA ARG A 57 -7.69 27.45 -18.70
C ARG A 57 -8.92 27.98 -17.99
N ARG A 58 -8.81 29.19 -17.43
CA ARG A 58 -9.92 29.93 -16.82
C ARG A 58 -10.67 30.75 -17.85
N ALA A 59 -11.88 31.17 -17.49
CA ALA A 59 -12.70 32.08 -18.28
C ALA A 59 -12.04 33.46 -18.51
N ASP A 60 -11.15 33.90 -17.61
CA ASP A 60 -10.39 35.15 -17.72
C ASP A 60 -9.13 35.03 -18.60
N GLY A 61 -8.95 33.89 -19.28
CA GLY A 61 -7.81 33.62 -20.16
C GLY A 61 -6.53 33.19 -19.44
N LYS A 62 -6.47 33.23 -18.10
CA LYS A 62 -5.32 32.75 -17.33
C LYS A 62 -5.33 31.22 -17.23
N SER A 63 -4.16 30.65 -16.94
CA SER A 63 -4.01 29.21 -16.71
C SER A 63 -3.71 28.92 -15.23
N GLU A 64 -4.24 27.81 -14.73
CA GLU A 64 -3.96 27.30 -13.39
C GLU A 64 -3.41 25.88 -13.46
N GLU A 65 -2.48 25.56 -12.57
CA GLU A 65 -1.99 24.21 -12.40
C GLU A 65 -2.89 23.44 -11.42
N TRP A 66 -3.24 22.22 -11.82
CA TRP A 66 -4.00 21.26 -11.05
C TRP A 66 -3.23 19.96 -10.91
N SER A 67 -3.41 19.27 -9.79
CA SER A 67 -2.81 17.96 -9.57
C SER A 67 -3.82 16.99 -8.95
N CYS A 68 -4.04 15.84 -9.58
CA CYS A 68 -5.00 14.86 -9.13
C CYS A 68 -4.33 13.52 -8.76
N GLU A 69 -4.58 13.07 -7.53
CA GLU A 69 -4.06 11.83 -6.96
C GLU A 69 -4.76 10.61 -7.55
N MET A 70 -3.97 9.67 -8.04
CA MET A 70 -4.40 8.38 -8.57
C MET A 70 -4.10 7.26 -7.56
N ARG A 71 -4.24 5.99 -7.95
CA ARG A 71 -3.76 4.85 -7.12
C ARG A 71 -2.23 4.74 -7.18
N SER A 72 -1.66 3.80 -6.43
CA SER A 72 -0.23 3.47 -6.51
C SER A 72 0.17 3.09 -7.93
N ALA A 73 1.40 3.41 -8.35
CA ALA A 73 1.95 2.97 -9.64
C ALA A 73 1.85 1.45 -9.83
N HIS A 74 1.99 0.68 -8.74
CA HIS A 74 1.80 -0.77 -8.73
C HIS A 74 0.38 -1.17 -9.10
N SER A 75 -0.60 -0.63 -8.38
CA SER A 75 -2.02 -0.86 -8.68
C SER A 75 -2.37 -0.46 -10.10
N LEU A 76 -1.89 0.70 -10.56
CA LEU A 76 -2.15 1.21 -11.90
C LEU A 76 -1.56 0.31 -13.00
N ARG A 77 -0.31 -0.17 -12.85
CA ARG A 77 0.29 -1.12 -13.82
C ARG A 77 -0.53 -2.40 -13.92
N ARG A 78 -0.94 -2.95 -12.78
CA ARG A 78 -1.78 -4.16 -12.73
C ARG A 78 -3.16 -3.93 -13.35
N SER A 79 -3.70 -2.71 -13.23
CA SER A 79 -4.93 -2.29 -13.91
C SER A 79 -4.75 -1.90 -15.38
N GLY A 80 -3.56 -2.08 -15.95
CA GLY A 80 -3.27 -1.86 -17.37
C GLY A 80 -3.00 -0.41 -17.78
N TRP A 81 -2.73 0.47 -16.82
CA TRP A 81 -2.28 1.84 -17.09
C TRP A 81 -0.80 1.86 -17.46
N THR A 82 -0.45 2.65 -18.47
CA THR A 82 0.93 2.92 -18.85
C THR A 82 1.22 4.42 -18.82
N VAL A 83 2.50 4.77 -18.65
CA VAL A 83 2.94 6.19 -18.66
C VAL A 83 2.61 6.85 -20.00
N ASP A 84 2.66 6.10 -21.10
CA ASP A 84 2.39 6.58 -22.45
C ASP A 84 0.95 7.07 -22.67
N MET A 85 0.02 6.71 -21.79
CA MET A 85 -1.35 7.23 -21.81
C MET A 85 -1.42 8.71 -21.39
N PHE A 86 -0.41 9.21 -20.68
CA PHE A 86 -0.40 10.55 -20.08
C PHE A 86 0.55 11.50 -20.81
N ARG A 87 0.48 11.54 -22.15
CA ARG A 87 1.33 12.42 -22.95
C ARG A 87 1.00 13.88 -22.67
N ALA A 88 2.05 14.69 -22.50
CA ALA A 88 1.91 16.13 -22.32
C ALA A 88 1.15 16.77 -23.49
N GLY A 89 0.31 17.76 -23.19
CA GLY A 89 -0.57 18.43 -24.14
C GLY A 89 -1.90 17.73 -24.41
N THR A 90 -2.06 16.46 -24.02
CA THR A 90 -3.31 15.71 -24.21
C THR A 90 -4.45 16.36 -23.43
N ALA A 91 -5.57 16.65 -24.10
CA ALA A 91 -6.76 17.19 -23.44
C ALA A 91 -7.52 16.07 -22.72
N VAL A 92 -7.91 16.33 -21.48
CA VAL A 92 -8.67 15.40 -20.63
C VAL A 92 -9.71 16.12 -19.79
N SER A 93 -10.74 15.38 -19.40
CA SER A 93 -11.69 15.76 -18.35
C SER A 93 -11.54 14.78 -17.18
N VAL A 94 -11.29 15.30 -15.99
CA VAL A 94 -11.10 14.53 -14.76
C VAL A 94 -12.23 14.84 -13.80
N THR A 95 -12.92 13.80 -13.32
CA THR A 95 -13.83 13.93 -12.17
C THR A 95 -13.18 13.31 -10.94
N GLY A 96 -13.46 13.90 -9.79
CA GLY A 96 -12.90 13.44 -8.53
C GLY A 96 -13.50 14.16 -7.34
N SER A 97 -12.86 14.01 -6.19
CA SER A 97 -13.21 14.74 -4.97
C SER A 97 -12.14 15.76 -4.62
N PRO A 98 -12.49 17.00 -4.25
CA PRO A 98 -11.48 18.01 -3.93
C PRO A 98 -10.73 17.67 -2.64
N GLU A 99 -9.50 18.16 -2.52
CA GLU A 99 -8.78 18.15 -1.24
C GLU A 99 -9.38 19.19 -0.28
N ARG A 100 -9.36 18.91 1.03
CA ARG A 100 -10.03 19.72 2.05
C ARG A 100 -9.35 21.07 2.34
N PHE A 101 -8.04 21.17 2.17
CA PHE A 101 -7.15 22.24 2.62
C PHE A 101 -6.27 22.87 1.52
N LYS A 102 -6.05 22.17 0.40
CA LYS A 102 -5.20 22.52 -0.73
C LYS A 102 -6.08 22.71 -1.96
N PRO A 103 -6.36 23.97 -2.35
CA PRO A 103 -7.14 24.22 -3.55
C PRO A 103 -6.41 23.64 -4.78
N ARG A 104 -7.18 23.25 -5.80
CA ARG A 104 -6.67 22.71 -7.07
C ARG A 104 -6.00 21.34 -6.99
N GLN A 105 -6.31 20.58 -5.94
CA GLN A 105 -5.99 19.16 -5.87
C GLN A 105 -7.27 18.31 -5.87
N CYS A 106 -7.20 17.13 -6.50
CA CYS A 106 -8.34 16.23 -6.54
C CYS A 106 -7.97 14.75 -6.33
N TYR A 107 -8.88 13.98 -5.75
CA TYR A 107 -8.84 12.53 -5.70
C TYR A 107 -9.49 11.97 -6.97
N LEU A 108 -8.67 11.54 -7.93
CA LEU A 108 -9.16 11.13 -9.24
C LEU A 108 -10.10 9.92 -9.11
N SER A 109 -11.33 10.09 -9.61
CA SER A 109 -12.36 9.05 -9.71
C SER A 109 -12.49 8.52 -11.15
N THR A 110 -12.60 9.43 -12.13
CA THR A 110 -12.66 9.07 -13.56
C THR A 110 -11.81 10.05 -14.37
N ILE A 111 -11.08 9.54 -15.35
CA ILE A 111 -10.46 10.33 -16.41
C ILE A 111 -11.13 10.00 -17.75
N ARG A 112 -11.40 11.02 -18.55
CA ARG A 112 -11.86 10.90 -19.95
C ARG A 112 -10.87 11.60 -20.86
N PHE A 113 -10.47 10.92 -21.92
CA PHE A 113 -9.57 11.44 -22.96
C PHE A 113 -10.37 11.99 -24.14
N ALA A 114 -9.73 12.87 -24.93
CA ALA A 114 -10.36 13.48 -26.10
C ALA A 114 -10.79 12.48 -27.19
N ASP A 115 -10.18 11.28 -27.22
CA ASP A 115 -10.57 10.19 -28.13
C ASP A 115 -11.81 9.42 -27.66
N GLY A 116 -12.43 9.85 -26.56
CA GLY A 116 -13.61 9.24 -25.96
C GLY A 116 -13.30 8.07 -25.02
N SER A 117 -12.04 7.62 -24.94
CA SER A 117 -11.65 6.60 -23.97
C SER A 117 -11.71 7.13 -22.55
N SER A 118 -11.99 6.26 -21.59
CA SER A 118 -12.08 6.64 -20.17
C SER A 118 -11.61 5.53 -19.26
N MET A 119 -11.21 5.89 -18.04
CA MET A 119 -10.96 4.91 -17.00
C MET A 119 -11.33 5.44 -15.62
N ASP A 120 -11.91 4.55 -14.83
CA ASP A 120 -12.23 4.78 -13.43
C ASP A 120 -11.08 4.34 -12.51
N ARG A 121 -11.02 4.93 -11.31
CA ARG A 121 -9.96 4.71 -10.31
C ARG A 121 -9.71 3.23 -10.00
N TYR A 122 -10.77 2.44 -9.89
CA TYR A 122 -10.72 1.00 -9.63
C TYR A 122 -11.07 0.15 -10.86
N GLY A 123 -11.24 0.79 -12.02
CA GLY A 123 -11.46 0.12 -13.29
C GLY A 123 -10.26 -0.71 -13.73
N GLN A 124 -10.52 -1.72 -14.56
CA GLN A 124 -9.48 -2.52 -15.19
C GLN A 124 -9.46 -2.20 -16.69
N ARG A 125 -8.32 -1.79 -17.21
CA ARG A 125 -8.10 -1.83 -18.64
C ARG A 125 -7.83 -3.28 -19.02
N GLN A 126 -8.60 -3.84 -19.93
CA GLN A 126 -8.27 -5.17 -20.43
C GLN A 126 -6.92 -5.12 -21.16
N LEU A 127 -5.91 -5.79 -20.62
CA LEU A 127 -4.67 -6.05 -21.33
C LEU A 127 -4.94 -7.04 -22.48
N PRO A 128 -4.32 -6.85 -23.67
CA PRO A 128 -4.36 -7.85 -24.73
C PRO A 128 -3.86 -9.22 -24.24
N ALA A 129 -4.49 -10.31 -24.66
CA ALA A 129 -4.15 -11.68 -24.22
C ALA A 129 -2.67 -12.06 -24.45
N VAL A 130 -2.05 -11.52 -25.50
CA VAL A 130 -0.64 -11.72 -25.85
C VAL A 130 0.32 -11.16 -24.79
N GLU A 131 -0.04 -10.04 -24.15
CA GLU A 131 0.78 -9.41 -23.13
C GLU A 131 0.74 -10.22 -21.82
N LYS A 132 -0.43 -10.75 -21.46
CA LYS A 132 -0.59 -11.67 -20.31
C LYS A 132 0.21 -12.97 -20.50
N ALA A 133 0.19 -13.55 -21.71
CA ALA A 133 0.89 -14.79 -22.03
C ALA A 133 2.43 -14.66 -22.01
N ARG A 134 2.97 -13.46 -22.31
CA ARG A 134 4.43 -13.22 -22.28
C ARG A 134 5.01 -13.18 -20.86
N VAL A 135 4.21 -12.83 -19.86
CA VAL A 135 4.63 -12.75 -18.46
C VAL A 135 4.48 -14.10 -17.75
N ALA A 136 3.53 -14.94 -18.20
CA ALA A 136 3.39 -16.32 -17.75
C ALA A 136 4.53 -17.20 -18.30
N VAL A 137 5.72 -17.08 -17.72
CA VAL A 137 6.83 -18.00 -18.00
C VAL A 137 6.43 -19.40 -17.53
N ALA A 138 6.58 -20.41 -18.39
CA ALA A 138 6.41 -21.81 -18.00
C ALA A 138 7.39 -22.13 -16.87
N ARG A 139 6.87 -22.23 -15.65
CA ARG A 139 7.65 -22.52 -14.45
C ARG A 139 7.58 -24.01 -14.12
N PRO A 140 8.71 -24.71 -13.96
CA PRO A 140 8.71 -26.07 -13.46
C PRO A 140 8.00 -26.14 -12.09
N ALA A 141 7.13 -27.12 -11.89
CA ALA A 141 6.42 -27.29 -10.61
C ALA A 141 7.36 -27.64 -9.44
N ARG A 142 8.53 -28.23 -9.75
CA ARG A 142 9.55 -28.66 -8.80
C ARG A 142 10.91 -28.05 -9.14
N THR A 143 11.72 -27.82 -8.12
CA THR A 143 13.15 -27.50 -8.23
C THR A 143 13.96 -28.75 -8.59
N THR A 144 15.24 -28.59 -8.91
CA THR A 144 16.15 -29.70 -9.27
C THR A 144 16.38 -30.70 -8.14
N ASP A 145 16.18 -30.28 -6.88
CA ASP A 145 16.23 -31.12 -5.69
C ASP A 145 14.85 -31.69 -5.28
N GLY A 146 13.84 -31.59 -6.15
CA GLY A 146 12.51 -32.20 -5.97
C GLY A 146 11.56 -31.44 -5.05
N ARG A 147 11.95 -30.28 -4.51
CA ARG A 147 11.07 -29.43 -3.67
C ARG A 147 10.05 -28.68 -4.52
N PRO A 148 8.90 -28.26 -3.96
CA PRO A 148 8.02 -27.32 -4.63
C PRO A 148 8.77 -26.06 -5.06
N ASN A 149 8.55 -25.66 -6.31
CA ASN A 149 9.18 -24.46 -6.85
C ASN A 149 8.34 -23.23 -6.55
N LEU A 150 8.76 -22.45 -5.54
CA LEU A 150 8.14 -21.20 -5.14
C LEU A 150 8.72 -19.99 -5.88
N ALA A 151 9.81 -20.14 -6.66
CA ALA A 151 10.46 -19.03 -7.32
C ALA A 151 9.54 -18.36 -8.35
N GLY A 152 9.58 -17.03 -8.44
CA GLY A 152 8.79 -16.26 -9.41
C GLY A 152 8.14 -15.02 -8.82
N ASP A 153 7.34 -14.36 -9.65
CA ASP A 153 6.58 -13.17 -9.29
C ASP A 153 5.16 -13.56 -8.89
N TRP A 154 4.70 -13.05 -7.75
CA TRP A 154 3.47 -13.46 -7.08
C TRP A 154 2.64 -12.24 -6.71
N ALA A 155 1.32 -12.30 -6.90
CA ALA A 155 0.42 -11.26 -6.46
C ALA A 155 -0.86 -11.85 -5.88
N ALA A 156 -1.40 -11.19 -4.85
CA ALA A 156 -2.77 -11.45 -4.44
C ALA A 156 -3.75 -10.99 -5.54
N GLU A 157 -4.95 -11.57 -5.56
CA GLU A 157 -6.03 -11.05 -6.38
C GLU A 157 -6.24 -9.56 -6.08
N GLN A 158 -6.42 -8.74 -7.12
CA GLN A 158 -6.71 -7.33 -6.90
C GLN A 158 -8.04 -7.19 -6.17
N ARG A 159 -8.07 -6.29 -5.19
CA ARG A 159 -9.33 -5.79 -4.64
C ARG A 159 -9.67 -4.46 -5.26
N VAL A 160 -10.92 -4.31 -5.67
CA VAL A 160 -11.47 -3.11 -6.31
C VAL A 160 -12.72 -2.68 -5.58
N MET A 161 -13.07 -1.39 -5.64
CA MET A 161 -14.32 -0.93 -5.05
C MET A 161 -15.51 -1.40 -5.89
N SER A 162 -16.62 -1.77 -5.22
CA SER A 162 -17.86 -2.15 -5.90
C SER A 162 -18.45 -1.02 -6.76
N ASP A 163 -18.18 0.24 -6.43
CA ASP A 163 -18.21 1.33 -7.41
C ASP A 163 -16.83 1.50 -8.06
N PRO A 164 -16.68 1.26 -9.38
CA PRO A 164 -15.39 1.37 -10.06
C PRO A 164 -14.78 2.78 -9.98
N ARG A 165 -15.61 3.83 -9.82
CA ARG A 165 -15.15 5.22 -9.63
C ARG A 165 -14.50 5.44 -8.27
N GLY A 166 -14.74 4.54 -7.32
CA GLY A 166 -14.20 4.62 -5.97
C GLY A 166 -14.95 5.56 -5.03
N GLN A 167 -16.18 5.92 -5.36
CA GLN A 167 -16.97 6.88 -4.58
C GLN A 167 -17.80 6.20 -3.50
N LEU A 168 -18.40 5.05 -3.79
CA LEU A 168 -19.34 4.34 -2.91
C LEU A 168 -18.97 2.86 -2.77
N GLY A 169 -19.55 2.22 -1.75
CA GLY A 169 -19.45 0.77 -1.59
C GLY A 169 -18.20 0.32 -0.82
N THR A 170 -17.68 -0.85 -1.16
CA THR A 170 -16.60 -1.52 -0.40
C THR A 170 -15.62 -2.26 -1.32
N LEU A 171 -14.50 -2.71 -0.77
CA LEU A 171 -13.49 -3.46 -1.52
C LEU A 171 -13.92 -4.93 -1.69
N VAL A 172 -14.06 -5.37 -2.93
CA VAL A 172 -14.39 -6.75 -3.32
C VAL A 172 -13.26 -7.36 -4.15
N PRO A 173 -13.09 -8.69 -4.19
CA PRO A 173 -12.21 -9.36 -5.15
C PRO A 173 -12.56 -8.98 -6.59
N LEU A 174 -11.57 -8.78 -7.44
CA LEU A 174 -11.77 -8.39 -8.84
C LEU A 174 -12.66 -9.38 -9.61
N SER A 175 -12.53 -10.68 -9.34
CA SER A 175 -13.38 -11.74 -9.91
C SER A 175 -14.86 -11.63 -9.57
N GLN A 176 -15.20 -10.87 -8.52
CA GLN A 176 -16.57 -10.61 -8.10
C GLN A 176 -17.10 -9.26 -8.59
N ALA A 177 -16.23 -8.33 -9.00
CA ALA A 177 -16.60 -6.94 -9.29
C ALA A 177 -17.69 -6.81 -10.38
N SER A 178 -17.63 -7.62 -11.44
CA SER A 178 -18.62 -7.62 -12.54
C SER A 178 -20.00 -8.13 -12.13
N LYS A 179 -20.12 -8.78 -10.96
CA LYS A 179 -21.38 -9.29 -10.41
C LYS A 179 -22.03 -8.29 -9.44
N MET A 180 -21.33 -7.22 -9.08
CA MET A 180 -21.79 -6.21 -8.14
C MET A 180 -22.50 -5.07 -8.88
N LYS A 181 -23.55 -4.51 -8.28
CA LYS A 181 -24.05 -3.20 -8.67
C LYS A 181 -23.11 -2.10 -8.14
N PRO A 182 -22.96 -0.96 -8.84
CA PRO A 182 -22.14 0.14 -8.35
C PRO A 182 -22.53 0.56 -6.92
N GLY A 183 -21.56 0.51 -6.01
CA GLY A 183 -21.74 0.87 -4.59
C GLY A 183 -22.38 -0.21 -3.71
N GLU A 184 -22.71 -1.39 -4.25
CA GLU A 184 -23.30 -2.49 -3.48
C GLU A 184 -22.36 -2.97 -2.35
N LEU A 185 -22.97 -3.37 -1.23
CA LEU A 185 -22.29 -3.92 -0.06
C LEU A 185 -22.68 -5.41 0.08
N PRO A 186 -21.73 -6.35 -0.05
CA PRO A 186 -22.01 -7.76 0.24
C PRO A 186 -22.50 -7.96 1.69
N PRO A 187 -23.31 -8.99 1.94
CA PRO A 187 -23.77 -9.32 3.30
C PRO A 187 -22.62 -9.39 4.31
N GLY A 188 -22.79 -8.73 5.46
CA GLY A 188 -21.78 -8.70 6.53
C GLY A 188 -20.60 -7.75 6.28
N GLN A 189 -20.55 -7.06 5.14
CA GLN A 189 -19.55 -6.02 4.89
C GLN A 189 -20.08 -4.63 5.16
N GLN A 190 -19.18 -3.74 5.57
CA GLN A 190 -19.47 -2.32 5.71
C GLN A 190 -18.92 -1.55 4.52
N ALA A 191 -19.49 -0.37 4.27
CA ALA A 191 -18.90 0.58 3.35
C ALA A 191 -17.45 0.86 3.72
N PHE A 192 -16.61 1.07 2.72
CA PHE A 192 -15.25 1.49 2.93
C PHE A 192 -15.26 2.78 3.80
N PRO A 193 -14.41 2.94 4.83
CA PRO A 193 -14.51 4.08 5.74
C PRO A 193 -14.32 5.47 5.10
N GLY A 194 -13.89 5.57 3.84
CA GLY A 194 -13.94 6.81 3.06
C GLY A 194 -14.97 6.81 1.92
N ALA A 195 -15.79 5.78 1.77
CA ALA A 195 -16.88 5.84 0.80
C ALA A 195 -17.83 6.99 1.17
N ARG A 196 -18.33 7.68 0.15
CA ARG A 196 -19.34 8.75 0.26
C ARG A 196 -20.54 8.28 1.06
N GLY A 197 -21.03 9.12 1.96
CA GLY A 197 -22.14 8.82 2.85
C GLY A 197 -21.84 7.78 3.95
N SER A 198 -20.64 7.21 4.03
CA SER A 198 -20.27 6.33 5.15
C SER A 198 -20.16 7.12 6.46
N ALA A 199 -20.37 6.44 7.59
CA ALA A 199 -20.27 7.05 8.93
C ALA A 199 -18.94 7.77 9.15
N ALA A 200 -17.83 7.18 8.70
CA ALA A 200 -16.51 7.81 8.80
C ALA A 200 -16.36 9.02 7.85
N SER A 201 -16.91 9.00 6.64
CA SER A 201 -16.88 10.17 5.74
C SER A 201 -17.71 11.36 6.23
N LEU A 202 -18.74 11.11 7.04
CA LEU A 202 -19.65 12.11 7.61
C LEU A 202 -19.26 12.54 9.03
N ALA A 203 -18.24 11.92 9.63
CA ALA A 203 -17.77 12.25 10.96
C ALA A 203 -17.23 13.69 11.04
N SER A 204 -17.21 14.27 12.25
CA SER A 204 -16.58 15.58 12.48
C SER A 204 -15.07 15.54 12.24
N ASP A 205 -14.44 14.39 12.46
CA ASP A 205 -13.04 14.10 12.11
C ASP A 205 -12.98 12.84 11.21
N PRO A 206 -13.20 12.98 9.89
CA PRO A 206 -13.15 11.87 8.95
C PRO A 206 -11.77 11.20 8.88
N ILE A 207 -10.71 11.95 9.18
CA ILE A 207 -9.35 11.43 9.17
C ILE A 207 -9.21 10.39 10.26
N ARG A 208 -9.54 10.74 11.50
CA ARG A 208 -9.46 9.80 12.63
C ARG A 208 -10.47 8.66 12.49
N ALA A 209 -11.71 8.96 12.06
CA ALA A 209 -12.77 7.97 11.95
C ALA A 209 -12.43 6.84 10.96
N ALA A 210 -11.71 7.13 9.87
CA ALA A 210 -11.33 6.13 8.88
C ALA A 210 -10.41 5.01 9.43
N TRP A 211 -9.69 5.30 10.51
CA TRP A 211 -8.77 4.38 11.19
C TRP A 211 -9.35 3.73 12.44
N ASP A 212 -10.53 4.15 12.90
CA ASP A 212 -11.12 3.65 14.14
C ASP A 212 -11.90 2.35 13.91
N ARG A 213 -11.17 1.28 13.57
CA ARG A 213 -11.74 -0.05 13.25
C ARG A 213 -11.63 -1.01 14.44
N PRO A 214 -12.65 -1.84 14.73
CA PRO A 214 -12.58 -2.82 15.81
C PRO A 214 -11.32 -3.67 15.73
N ILE A 215 -10.69 -3.91 16.88
CA ILE A 215 -9.49 -4.75 16.96
C ILE A 215 -9.94 -6.21 17.13
N PRO A 216 -9.62 -7.10 16.18
CA PRO A 216 -10.06 -8.50 16.19
C PRO A 216 -9.25 -9.40 17.15
N LEU A 217 -8.57 -8.82 18.14
CA LEU A 217 -7.65 -9.53 19.03
C LEU A 217 -7.72 -8.98 20.46
N LYS A 218 -7.74 -9.88 21.44
CA LYS A 218 -7.60 -9.50 22.85
C LYS A 218 -6.15 -9.12 23.15
N LEU A 219 -5.97 -7.94 23.70
CA LEU A 219 -4.65 -7.37 24.01
C LEU A 219 -4.40 -7.42 25.51
N THR A 220 -3.15 -7.68 25.93
CA THR A 220 -2.73 -7.57 27.32
C THR A 220 -2.83 -6.13 27.82
N ALA A 221 -2.57 -5.88 29.12
CA ALA A 221 -2.47 -4.52 29.64
C ALA A 221 -1.40 -3.68 28.91
N ALA A 222 -0.24 -4.28 28.60
CA ALA A 222 0.81 -3.60 27.85
C ALA A 222 0.39 -3.32 26.40
N GLY A 223 -0.26 -4.29 25.73
CA GLY A 223 -0.79 -4.12 24.37
C GLY A 223 -1.85 -3.02 24.28
N ARG A 224 -2.78 -2.96 25.25
CA ARG A 224 -3.78 -1.88 25.35
C ARG A 224 -3.11 -0.52 25.55
N SER A 225 -2.15 -0.41 26.45
CA SER A 225 -1.41 0.84 26.67
C SER A 225 -0.61 1.29 25.44
N ALA A 226 -0.03 0.35 24.69
CA ALA A 226 0.67 0.65 23.44
C ALA A 226 -0.30 1.19 22.38
N LEU A 227 -1.48 0.57 22.24
CA LEU A 227 -2.52 0.98 21.31
C LEU A 227 -3.06 2.39 21.61
N GLU A 228 -3.33 2.72 22.88
CA GLU A 228 -3.83 4.04 23.29
C GLU A 228 -2.88 5.18 22.88
N LYS A 229 -1.58 4.90 22.83
CA LYS A 229 -0.53 5.84 22.43
C LYS A 229 -0.30 5.88 20.92
N PHE A 230 -0.81 4.90 20.18
CA PHE A 230 -0.58 4.77 18.75
C PHE A 230 -1.62 5.56 17.96
N ASN A 231 -1.16 6.55 17.19
CA ASN A 231 -2.01 7.26 16.24
C ASN A 231 -1.77 6.74 14.80
N PRO A 232 -2.69 5.93 14.24
CA PRO A 232 -2.52 5.34 12.90
C PRO A 232 -2.54 6.38 11.75
N ALA A 233 -3.12 7.56 11.99
CA ALA A 233 -3.15 8.68 11.07
C ALA A 233 -1.92 9.61 11.21
N SER A 234 -0.89 9.16 11.92
CA SER A 234 0.31 9.94 12.22
C SER A 234 1.59 9.23 11.78
N ARG A 235 2.73 9.90 12.01
CA ARG A 235 4.06 9.30 11.87
C ARG A 235 4.31 8.12 12.80
N ASP A 236 3.39 7.67 13.65
CA ASP A 236 3.53 6.40 14.36
C ASP A 236 3.40 5.21 13.39
N ASN A 237 2.52 5.33 12.39
CA ASN A 237 2.34 4.33 11.35
C ASN A 237 3.51 4.37 10.35
N PRO A 238 4.34 3.29 10.26
CA PRO A 238 5.53 3.25 9.41
C PRO A 238 5.25 3.54 7.94
N ARG A 239 4.06 3.18 7.46
CA ARG A 239 3.67 3.39 6.07
C ARG A 239 3.64 4.86 5.71
N LEU A 240 3.27 5.71 6.68
CA LEU A 240 3.28 7.15 6.48
C LEU A 240 4.73 7.65 6.30
N ARG A 241 5.74 6.94 6.79
CA ARG A 241 7.15 7.30 6.64
C ARG A 241 7.85 6.59 5.47
N CYS A 242 7.10 6.04 4.51
CA CYS A 242 7.67 5.20 3.45
C CYS A 242 8.46 3.98 3.98
N GLU A 243 8.08 3.47 5.16
CA GLU A 243 8.66 2.27 5.75
C GLU A 243 7.67 1.11 5.73
N PRO A 244 8.13 -0.14 5.58
CA PRO A 244 7.25 -1.31 5.68
C PRO A 244 6.68 -1.48 7.10
N THR A 245 5.52 -2.12 7.19
CA THR A 245 4.94 -2.55 8.47
C THR A 245 5.60 -3.83 8.96
N GLY A 246 5.70 -4.85 8.10
CA GLY A 246 6.23 -6.16 8.48
C GLY A 246 5.87 -7.26 7.49
N ILE A 247 6.22 -8.51 7.83
CA ILE A 247 6.17 -9.65 6.90
C ILE A 247 4.77 -10.20 6.61
N LEU A 248 3.76 -9.87 7.44
CA LEU A 248 2.40 -10.38 7.27
C LEU A 248 1.58 -9.49 6.34
N PHE A 249 1.17 -8.31 6.81
CA PHE A 249 0.25 -7.44 6.08
C PHE A 249 0.79 -6.99 4.73
N ASP A 250 2.07 -6.61 4.64
CA ASP A 250 2.66 -6.09 3.40
C ASP A 250 2.79 -7.15 2.30
N TRP A 251 2.63 -8.44 2.61
CA TRP A 251 2.71 -9.52 1.63
C TRP A 251 1.55 -9.46 0.62
N THR A 252 0.35 -9.07 1.05
CA THR A 252 -0.83 -8.99 0.18
C THR A 252 -1.41 -7.59 0.07
N PHE A 253 -0.86 -6.61 0.81
CA PHE A 253 -1.37 -5.25 0.80
C PHE A 253 -1.31 -4.61 -0.59
N ASP A 254 -2.39 -3.92 -0.96
CA ASP A 254 -2.61 -3.30 -2.29
C ASP A 254 -2.39 -4.25 -3.48
N SER A 255 -2.38 -5.56 -3.20
CA SER A 255 -2.15 -6.62 -4.18
C SER A 255 -0.91 -6.35 -5.05
N VAL A 256 0.16 -5.81 -4.46
CA VAL A 256 1.43 -5.58 -5.15
C VAL A 256 2.06 -6.90 -5.62
N VAL A 257 2.96 -6.83 -6.60
CA VAL A 257 3.73 -7.99 -7.04
C VAL A 257 4.94 -8.18 -6.13
N ASN A 258 5.09 -9.36 -5.58
CA ASN A 258 6.25 -9.80 -4.81
C ASN A 258 7.10 -10.74 -5.66
N ARG A 259 8.38 -10.89 -5.33
CA ARG A 259 9.30 -11.83 -5.98
C ARG A 259 9.88 -12.81 -4.97
N ILE A 260 9.86 -14.09 -5.31
CA ILE A 260 10.56 -15.14 -4.57
C ILE A 260 11.73 -15.64 -5.42
N THR A 261 12.91 -15.71 -4.82
CA THR A 261 14.04 -16.48 -5.37
C THR A 261 14.38 -17.61 -4.41
N GLN A 262 14.61 -18.81 -4.95
CA GLN A 262 14.76 -20.03 -4.16
C GLN A 262 16.04 -20.77 -4.54
N SER A 263 16.73 -21.26 -3.52
CA SER A 263 17.87 -22.18 -3.60
C SER A 263 17.76 -23.20 -2.46
N PRO A 264 18.55 -24.29 -2.47
CA PRO A 264 18.49 -25.30 -1.41
C PRO A 264 18.77 -24.75 0.00
N THR A 265 19.61 -23.72 0.13
CA THR A 265 20.02 -23.16 1.44
C THR A 265 19.33 -21.84 1.78
N ARG A 266 18.67 -21.19 0.81
CA ARG A 266 18.12 -19.84 0.97
C ARG A 266 16.89 -19.60 0.10
N ILE A 267 15.87 -19.00 0.70
CA ILE A 267 14.75 -18.39 -0.02
C ILE A 267 14.74 -16.90 0.29
N THR A 268 14.71 -16.04 -0.72
CA THR A 268 14.58 -14.59 -0.55
C THR A 268 13.22 -14.16 -1.06
N MET A 269 12.52 -13.36 -0.25
CA MET A 269 11.23 -12.77 -0.60
C MET A 269 11.40 -11.26 -0.67
N GLN A 270 11.20 -10.71 -1.85
CA GLN A 270 11.17 -9.27 -2.12
C GLN A 270 9.71 -8.85 -2.22
N TYR A 271 9.29 -7.96 -1.33
CA TYR A 271 7.92 -7.49 -1.27
C TYR A 271 7.78 -6.32 -2.25
N GLY A 272 6.66 -6.30 -2.97
CA GLY A 272 6.31 -5.18 -3.84
C GLY A 272 5.94 -3.92 -3.06
N HIS A 273 5.72 -4.02 -1.75
CA HIS A 273 5.33 -2.92 -0.89
C HIS A 273 6.53 -2.43 -0.07
N MET A 274 6.81 -1.13 -0.15
CA MET A 274 7.87 -0.45 0.63
C MET A 274 9.26 -1.11 0.54
N ASP A 275 9.52 -1.82 -0.56
CA ASP A 275 10.79 -2.49 -0.86
C ASP A 275 11.32 -3.39 0.28
N LEU A 276 10.41 -3.96 1.08
CA LEU A 276 10.80 -4.89 2.13
C LEU A 276 11.41 -6.14 1.50
N ALA A 277 12.58 -6.55 1.98
CA ALA A 277 13.19 -7.81 1.59
C ALA A 277 13.46 -8.65 2.84
N ARG A 278 13.20 -9.95 2.76
CA ARG A 278 13.58 -10.89 3.82
C ARG A 278 14.23 -12.14 3.25
N THR A 279 15.06 -12.76 4.07
CA THR A 279 15.71 -14.03 3.77
C THR A 279 15.21 -15.09 4.74
N ILE A 280 14.77 -16.21 4.20
CA ILE A 280 14.48 -17.45 4.91
C ILE A 280 15.71 -18.35 4.77
N HIS A 281 16.34 -18.62 5.91
CA HIS A 281 17.50 -19.49 6.00
C HIS A 281 17.04 -20.95 6.08
N MET A 282 17.43 -21.77 5.10
CA MET A 282 17.06 -23.19 5.03
C MET A 282 18.17 -24.10 5.59
N ASP A 283 19.35 -23.54 5.85
CA ASP A 283 20.58 -24.21 6.27
C ASP A 283 20.87 -24.07 7.77
N ARG A 284 19.90 -23.57 8.54
CA ARG A 284 20.03 -23.30 9.99
C ARG A 284 18.75 -23.68 10.70
N SER A 285 18.82 -23.87 12.02
CA SER A 285 17.67 -24.23 12.85
C SER A 285 17.18 -23.09 13.75
N ALA A 286 17.98 -22.03 13.93
CA ALA A 286 17.64 -20.91 14.81
C ALA A 286 18.33 -19.60 14.39
N MET A 287 17.82 -18.49 14.93
CA MET A 287 18.48 -17.19 14.85
C MET A 287 19.82 -17.20 15.60
N PRO A 288 20.92 -16.74 14.98
CA PRO A 288 22.19 -16.49 15.67
C PRO A 288 22.02 -15.63 16.93
N LYS A 289 22.76 -15.99 17.99
CA LYS A 289 22.83 -15.16 19.21
C LYS A 289 23.40 -13.79 18.88
N GLY A 290 22.83 -12.74 19.48
CA GLY A 290 23.28 -11.36 19.28
C GLY A 290 22.85 -10.72 17.95
N GLN A 291 22.05 -11.40 17.14
CA GLN A 291 21.51 -10.79 15.93
C GLN A 291 20.60 -9.60 16.26
N ALA A 292 20.82 -8.48 15.57
CA ALA A 292 20.02 -7.27 15.73
C ALA A 292 18.55 -7.51 15.35
N LEU A 293 17.66 -6.87 16.09
CA LEU A 293 16.23 -6.86 15.78
C LEU A 293 15.97 -6.10 14.47
N SER A 294 14.96 -6.54 13.71
CA SER A 294 14.56 -5.86 12.47
C SER A 294 13.06 -5.91 12.26
N ARG A 295 12.51 -5.08 11.36
CA ARG A 295 11.08 -5.12 11.00
C ARG A 295 10.67 -6.44 10.33
N SER A 296 11.59 -7.08 9.59
CA SER A 296 11.33 -8.38 8.96
C SER A 296 11.55 -9.57 9.89
N GLY A 297 12.19 -9.34 11.04
CA GLY A 297 12.71 -10.40 11.88
C GLY A 297 13.80 -11.22 11.17
N TYR A 298 14.08 -12.40 11.73
CA TYR A 298 14.99 -13.40 11.21
C TYR A 298 14.23 -14.72 10.97
N SER A 299 14.16 -15.14 9.71
CA SER A 299 13.35 -16.30 9.30
C SER A 299 14.20 -17.55 9.10
N VAL A 300 13.78 -18.65 9.72
CA VAL A 300 14.34 -19.98 9.54
C VAL A 300 13.27 -20.89 8.95
N GLY A 301 13.59 -21.56 7.85
CA GLY A 301 12.67 -22.43 7.12
C GLY A 301 13.07 -23.90 7.19
N ARG A 302 12.07 -24.77 7.12
CA ARG A 302 12.24 -26.21 6.88
C ARG A 302 11.11 -26.72 6.00
N TRP A 303 11.34 -27.84 5.33
CA TRP A 303 10.29 -28.54 4.59
C TRP A 303 9.66 -29.63 5.46
N GLU A 304 8.33 -29.63 5.55
CA GLU A 304 7.52 -30.72 6.10
C GLU A 304 6.74 -31.33 4.93
N GLY A 305 7.28 -32.38 4.32
CA GLY A 305 6.82 -32.84 3.00
C GLY A 305 6.98 -31.73 1.95
N ASP A 306 5.87 -31.31 1.37
CA ASP A 306 5.78 -30.21 0.39
C ASP A 306 5.39 -28.85 0.99
N VAL A 307 5.25 -28.77 2.32
CA VAL A 307 4.94 -27.52 3.01
C VAL A 307 6.23 -26.87 3.49
N LEU A 308 6.47 -25.62 3.08
CA LEU A 308 7.55 -24.81 3.66
C LEU A 308 7.04 -24.19 4.98
N VAL A 309 7.62 -24.63 6.09
CA VAL A 309 7.34 -24.09 7.42
C VAL A 309 8.43 -23.11 7.80
N VAL A 310 8.06 -21.86 8.06
CA VAL A 310 8.97 -20.76 8.38
C VAL A 310 8.67 -20.26 9.77
N GLN A 311 9.66 -20.25 10.65
CA GLN A 311 9.59 -19.59 11.94
C GLN A 311 10.42 -18.29 11.89
N THR A 312 9.80 -17.19 12.29
CA THR A 312 10.45 -15.87 12.35
C THR A 312 10.40 -15.32 13.77
N THR A 313 11.54 -14.84 14.26
CA THR A 313 11.71 -14.16 15.56
C THR A 313 12.62 -12.94 15.39
N GLY A 314 12.99 -12.24 16.47
CA GLY A 314 13.95 -11.13 16.38
C GLY A 314 13.34 -9.86 15.76
N PHE A 315 12.06 -9.61 16.03
CA PHE A 315 11.37 -8.43 15.53
C PHE A 315 11.70 -7.18 16.35
N LEU A 316 11.90 -6.06 15.66
CA LEU A 316 11.81 -4.74 16.28
C LEU A 316 10.33 -4.49 16.64
N PRO A 317 9.99 -4.04 17.87
CA PRO A 317 8.61 -3.67 18.21
C PRO A 317 8.00 -2.73 17.17
N GLY A 318 6.75 -2.98 16.80
CA GLY A 318 6.19 -2.35 15.62
C GLY A 318 4.73 -2.67 15.34
N VAL A 319 4.38 -2.62 14.06
CA VAL A 319 3.01 -2.74 13.56
C VAL A 319 2.92 -3.98 12.69
N LEU A 320 2.09 -4.95 13.09
CA LEU A 320 1.85 -6.17 12.32
C LEU A 320 0.81 -5.96 11.22
N ASN A 321 -0.19 -5.11 11.50
CA ASN A 321 -1.22 -4.69 10.56
C ASN A 321 -1.70 -3.27 10.92
N ALA A 322 -1.39 -2.29 10.08
CA ALA A 322 -1.71 -0.88 10.35
C ALA A 322 -3.22 -0.59 10.26
N ASP A 323 -3.92 -1.20 9.30
CA ASP A 323 -5.36 -1.02 9.09
C ASP A 323 -6.20 -1.55 10.24
N ALA A 324 -5.77 -2.68 10.83
CA ALA A 324 -6.41 -3.29 11.99
C ALA A 324 -5.78 -2.85 13.33
N ARG A 325 -4.82 -1.91 13.30
CA ARG A 325 -4.10 -1.38 14.47
C ARG A 325 -3.48 -2.47 15.35
N ILE A 326 -2.98 -3.54 14.73
CA ILE A 326 -2.33 -4.65 15.42
C ILE A 326 -0.85 -4.28 15.63
N LEU A 327 -0.50 -3.94 16.85
CA LEU A 327 0.87 -3.68 17.29
C LEU A 327 1.51 -4.95 17.85
N HIS A 328 2.83 -5.00 17.92
CA HIS A 328 3.54 -6.09 18.59
C HIS A 328 4.80 -5.58 19.30
N GLY A 329 5.16 -6.26 20.37
CA GLY A 329 6.40 -6.10 21.11
C GLY A 329 7.57 -6.87 20.49
N SER A 330 8.63 -6.98 21.28
CA SER A 330 9.89 -7.62 20.87
C SER A 330 9.85 -9.15 20.97
N LYS A 331 8.87 -9.69 21.70
CA LYS A 331 8.67 -11.13 21.92
C LYS A 331 7.80 -11.79 20.85
N LEU A 332 7.48 -11.08 19.77
CA LEU A 332 6.75 -11.62 18.64
C LEU A 332 7.49 -12.82 18.04
N ARG A 333 6.75 -13.91 17.85
CA ARG A 333 7.15 -15.07 17.07
C ARG A 333 6.06 -15.36 16.04
N ILE A 334 6.46 -15.53 14.79
CA ILE A 334 5.56 -15.87 13.69
C ILE A 334 5.93 -17.24 13.15
N THR A 335 4.93 -18.11 12.98
CA THR A 335 5.04 -19.35 12.21
C THR A 335 4.20 -19.21 10.95
N GLU A 336 4.81 -19.29 9.77
CA GLU A 336 4.14 -19.33 8.47
C GLU A 336 4.25 -20.74 7.87
N ARG A 337 3.21 -21.16 7.16
CA ARG A 337 3.16 -22.37 6.35
C ARG A 337 2.80 -21.99 4.93
N PHE A 338 3.68 -22.28 3.99
CA PHE A 338 3.48 -22.04 2.56
C PHE A 338 3.23 -23.35 1.84
N GLU A 339 2.11 -23.42 1.12
CA GLU A 339 1.67 -24.59 0.38
C GLU A 339 1.36 -24.18 -1.06
N LEU A 340 2.03 -24.82 -2.02
CA LEU A 340 1.84 -24.59 -3.44
C LEU A 340 0.92 -25.67 -4.01
N ASP A 341 -0.22 -25.29 -4.54
CA ASP A 341 -1.07 -26.18 -5.31
C ASP A 341 -0.48 -26.37 -6.72
N PRO A 342 -0.09 -27.60 -7.11
CA PRO A 342 0.52 -27.86 -8.42
C PRO A 342 -0.47 -27.74 -9.60
N ALA A 343 -1.78 -27.86 -9.35
CA ALA A 343 -2.81 -27.79 -10.40
C ALA A 343 -3.24 -26.35 -10.69
N THR A 344 -3.40 -25.53 -9.65
CA THR A 344 -3.86 -24.14 -9.79
C THR A 344 -2.71 -23.12 -9.74
N HIS A 345 -1.50 -23.56 -9.39
CA HIS A 345 -0.34 -22.72 -9.09
C HIS A 345 -0.57 -21.70 -7.97
N LYS A 346 -1.62 -21.87 -7.17
CA LYS A 346 -1.93 -20.99 -6.04
C LYS A 346 -0.98 -21.27 -4.89
N LEU A 347 -0.38 -20.22 -4.34
CA LEU A 347 0.44 -20.30 -3.13
C LEU A 347 -0.38 -19.80 -1.96
N THR A 348 -0.70 -20.72 -1.05
CA THR A 348 -1.42 -20.43 0.18
C THR A 348 -0.43 -20.25 1.31
N ARG A 349 -0.54 -19.13 2.03
CA ARG A 349 0.16 -18.90 3.27
C ARG A 349 -0.83 -18.95 4.43
N ARG A 350 -0.56 -19.79 5.42
CA ARG A 350 -1.22 -19.75 6.73
C ARG A 350 -0.22 -19.28 7.77
N TYR A 351 -0.66 -18.45 8.71
CA TYR A 351 0.24 -17.94 9.73
C TYR A 351 -0.38 -17.90 11.12
N GLU A 352 0.49 -18.03 12.12
CA GLU A 352 0.21 -17.85 13.53
C GLU A 352 1.26 -16.90 14.11
N ALA A 353 0.81 -15.85 14.79
CA ALA A 353 1.65 -14.86 15.45
C ALA A 353 1.33 -14.85 16.94
N VAL A 354 2.36 -15.09 17.75
CA VAL A 354 2.28 -15.09 19.21
C VAL A 354 3.19 -13.99 19.72
N ASP A 355 2.66 -13.12 20.56
CA ASP A 355 3.42 -12.11 21.26
C ASP A 355 2.88 -11.99 22.69
N PRO A 356 3.50 -12.66 23.67
CA PRO A 356 3.01 -12.63 25.05
C PRO A 356 3.17 -11.24 25.70
N GLU A 357 3.87 -10.31 25.06
CA GLU A 357 3.94 -8.93 25.53
C GLU A 357 2.59 -8.23 25.29
N TYR A 358 2.05 -8.28 24.06
CA TYR A 358 0.87 -7.50 23.67
C TYR A 358 -0.40 -8.30 23.45
N PHE A 359 -0.32 -9.61 23.19
CA PHE A 359 -1.48 -10.45 22.85
C PHE A 359 -1.85 -11.38 24.00
N GLU A 360 -3.15 -11.47 24.31
CA GLU A 360 -3.67 -12.51 25.21
C GLU A 360 -3.85 -13.84 24.49
N ASP A 361 -4.08 -13.80 23.17
CA ASP A 361 -4.31 -14.95 22.30
C ASP A 361 -3.39 -14.94 21.06
N THR A 362 -3.36 -16.04 20.32
CA THR A 362 -2.58 -16.12 19.06
C THR A 362 -3.33 -15.44 17.91
N TRP A 363 -2.67 -14.52 17.21
CA TRP A 363 -3.17 -13.93 15.97
C TRP A 363 -3.00 -14.91 14.81
N ARG A 364 -4.10 -15.24 14.11
CA ARG A 364 -4.10 -16.20 13.00
C ARG A 364 -4.65 -15.57 11.74
N GLY A 365 -4.18 -16.09 10.61
CA GLY A 365 -4.76 -15.74 9.32
C GLY A 365 -4.25 -16.63 8.20
N ALA A 366 -4.83 -16.42 7.04
CA ALA A 366 -4.39 -17.04 5.81
C ALA A 366 -4.60 -16.06 4.65
N ASP A 367 -3.73 -16.18 3.66
CA ASP A 367 -3.81 -15.42 2.42
C ASP A 367 -3.31 -16.29 1.27
N GLU A 368 -3.67 -15.87 0.06
CA GLU A 368 -3.35 -16.62 -1.15
C GLU A 368 -2.88 -15.68 -2.24
N VAL A 369 -1.86 -16.12 -2.97
CA VAL A 369 -1.29 -15.41 -4.11
C VAL A 369 -1.20 -16.35 -5.31
N GLN A 370 -1.19 -15.77 -6.51
CA GLN A 370 -1.05 -16.48 -7.77
C GLN A 370 0.15 -15.92 -8.54
N PRO A 371 0.68 -16.67 -9.52
CA PRO A 371 1.69 -16.13 -10.42
C PRO A 371 1.20 -14.82 -11.02
N SER A 372 2.04 -13.80 -10.93
CA SER A 372 1.70 -12.45 -11.38
C SER A 372 1.66 -12.37 -12.89
N ASP A 373 0.68 -11.62 -13.41
CA ASP A 373 0.54 -11.29 -14.83
C ASP A 373 1.37 -10.08 -15.27
N VAL A 374 2.03 -9.39 -14.32
CA VAL A 374 3.05 -8.37 -14.57
C VAL A 374 4.31 -8.67 -13.77
N SER A 375 5.49 -8.25 -14.26
CA SER A 375 6.74 -8.46 -13.54
C SER A 375 6.86 -7.60 -12.27
N TYR A 376 7.58 -8.12 -11.28
CA TYR A 376 7.98 -7.36 -10.09
C TYR A 376 8.71 -6.07 -10.50
N ALA A 377 8.37 -4.99 -9.81
CA ALA A 377 9.06 -3.72 -9.87
C ALA A 377 9.31 -3.21 -8.43
N PRO A 378 10.43 -2.54 -8.16
CA PRO A 378 10.63 -1.89 -6.86
C PRO A 378 9.53 -0.84 -6.58
N TYR A 379 9.11 -0.72 -5.32
CA TYR A 379 8.08 0.22 -4.86
C TYR A 379 8.53 1.68 -4.99
N ARG A 380 9.79 1.97 -4.59
CA ARG A 380 10.42 3.30 -4.64
C ARG A 380 9.51 4.39 -4.06
N CYS A 381 9.17 4.22 -2.79
CA CYS A 381 8.26 5.14 -2.11
C CYS A 381 8.78 6.58 -2.20
N ARG A 382 7.98 7.46 -2.82
CA ARG A 382 8.16 8.91 -2.85
C ARG A 382 6.79 9.55 -2.78
N ASP A 383 6.40 9.92 -1.58
CA ASP A 383 5.09 10.51 -1.36
C ASP A 383 5.04 11.97 -1.80
N LEU A 384 4.09 12.35 -2.66
CA LEU A 384 3.92 13.74 -3.10
C LEU A 384 2.71 14.42 -2.48
N GLY A 385 1.89 13.69 -1.70
CA GLY A 385 0.67 14.23 -1.09
C GLY A 385 0.93 15.26 -0.01
N GLY A 386 2.07 15.15 0.70
CA GLY A 386 2.54 16.09 1.74
C GLY A 386 1.67 16.12 3.00
N ALA A 387 2.27 16.12 4.19
CA ALA A 387 1.57 16.11 5.49
C ALA A 387 0.43 17.15 5.60
N PRO A 388 -0.70 16.84 6.29
CA PRO A 388 -1.52 17.91 6.85
C PRO A 388 -0.63 18.67 7.84
N SER A 389 -0.32 19.93 7.55
CA SER A 389 0.35 20.79 8.50
C SER A 389 -0.58 20.94 9.71
N ARG A 390 -0.11 20.62 10.93
CA ARG A 390 -0.82 20.94 12.18
C ARG A 390 -1.17 22.44 12.32
N GLU A 391 -0.58 23.30 11.49
CA GLU A 391 -0.77 24.75 11.52
C GLU A 391 -2.06 25.25 10.82
N SER A 392 -2.70 24.45 9.96
CA SER A 392 -3.91 24.89 9.25
C SER A 392 -5.16 24.98 10.15
N GLY A 393 -5.12 24.38 11.35
CA GLY A 393 -6.20 24.44 12.34
C GLY A 393 -6.30 25.77 13.12
N LYS A 394 -5.38 26.73 12.92
CA LYS A 394 -5.40 28.02 13.64
C LYS A 394 -5.92 29.22 12.84
N GLN A 395 -6.28 29.08 11.56
CA GLN A 395 -6.71 30.21 10.73
C GLN A 395 -8.22 30.31 10.46
N ALA A 396 -9.04 29.38 10.95
CA ALA A 396 -10.50 29.54 10.93
C ALA A 396 -10.98 30.13 12.27
N GLY A 397 -10.72 31.41 12.47
CA GLY A 397 -11.07 32.11 13.70
C GLY A 397 -10.76 33.59 13.66
N ARG A 398 -11.31 34.30 12.66
CA ARG A 398 -11.70 35.72 12.75
C ARG A 398 -12.88 35.98 11.83
#